data_AF-A0A553EL75-F1
#
_entry.id   AF-A0A553EL75-F1
#
_cell.length_a   1.000
_cell.length_b   1.000
_cell.length_c   1.000
_cell.angle_alpha   90.00
_cell.angle_beta   90.00
_cell.angle_gamma   90.00
#
_symmetry.space_group_name_H-M   'P 1'
#
loop_
_entity.id
_entity.type
_entity.pdbx_description
1 polymer ?
#
loop_
_entity_poly.entity_id
_entity_poly.type
_entity_poly.pdbx_seq_one_letter_code
_entity_poly.pdbx_strand_id
1 'polypeptide(L)' 'NLIRLGMDQNRAYAYSRTRMGGWAVAQSPILRTTITLSRLRKRGYESMLSYHRKSIPEIQ' A
#
# COMPACT_ATOMS: atom_id res chain seq x y z
N ASN A 1 -6.99 -2.90 -11.62
CA ASN A 1 -6.55 -2.90 -10.20
C ASN A 1 -7.05 -1.71 -9.40
N LEU A 2 -6.82 -0.46 -9.79
CA LEU A 2 -7.22 0.72 -9.00
C LEU A 2 -8.74 0.86 -8.74
N ILE A 3 -9.58 0.51 -9.72
CA ILE A 3 -11.05 0.54 -9.59
C ILE A 3 -11.53 -0.44 -8.51
N ARG A 4 -10.97 -1.65 -8.46
CA ARG A 4 -11.26 -2.64 -7.41
C ARG A 4 -10.80 -2.19 -6.02
N LEU A 5 -9.85 -1.25 -5.99
CA LEU A 5 -9.38 -0.57 -4.79
C LEU A 5 -10.23 0.68 -4.47
N GLY A 6 -11.39 0.86 -5.09
CA GLY A 6 -12.34 1.94 -4.78
C GLY A 6 -11.96 3.31 -5.34
N MET A 7 -11.03 3.37 -6.29
CA MET A 7 -10.76 4.59 -7.04
C MET A 7 -11.83 4.81 -8.11
N ASP A 8 -12.20 6.06 -8.36
CA ASP A 8 -13.14 6.40 -9.42
C ASP A 8 -12.58 6.04 -10.80
N GLN A 9 -13.49 5.74 -11.74
CA GLN A 9 -13.14 5.24 -13.06
C GLN A 9 -12.27 6.22 -13.85
N ASN A 10 -12.60 7.51 -13.83
CA ASN A 10 -11.93 8.53 -14.62
C ASN A 10 -10.48 8.72 -14.14
N ARG A 11 -10.28 8.84 -12.83
CA ARG A 11 -8.96 8.96 -12.22
C ARG A 11 -8.14 7.69 -12.36
N ALA A 12 -8.76 6.51 -12.20
CA ALA A 12 -8.09 5.24 -12.44
C ALA A 12 -7.61 5.10 -13.89
N TYR A 13 -8.37 5.59 -14.86
CA TYR A 13 -8.01 5.59 -16.28
C TYR A 13 -6.89 6.58 -16.61
N ALA A 14 -6.87 7.75 -15.97
CA ALA A 14 -5.76 8.69 -16.08
C ALA A 14 -4.48 8.10 -15.47
N TYR A 15 -4.60 7.50 -14.28
CA TYR A 15 -3.48 6.86 -13.57
C TYR A 15 -3.01 5.56 -14.20
N SER A 16 -3.76 4.91 -15.08
CA SER A 16 -3.25 3.76 -15.83
C SER A 16 -2.31 4.17 -16.97
N ARG A 17 -2.25 5.45 -17.31
CA ARG A 17 -1.46 6.00 -18.44
C ARG A 17 -0.32 6.92 -18.00
N THR A 18 0.06 6.89 -16.73
CA THR A 18 1.20 7.69 -16.28
C THR A 18 2.47 7.22 -16.97
N ARG A 19 3.38 8.16 -17.27
CA ARG A 19 4.74 7.85 -17.74
C ARG A 19 5.73 7.57 -16.59
N MET A 20 5.26 7.53 -15.34
CA MET A 20 6.10 7.23 -14.19
C MET A 20 6.55 5.77 -14.23
N GLY A 21 7.83 5.52 -13.96
CA GLY A 21 8.35 4.17 -13.74
C GLY A 21 7.77 3.53 -12.47
N GLY A 22 7.90 2.22 -12.34
CA GLY A 22 7.28 1.46 -11.23
C GLY A 22 7.63 1.99 -9.84
N TRP A 23 8.89 2.38 -9.62
CA TRP A 23 9.33 2.98 -8.35
C TRP A 23 8.65 4.32 -8.06
N ALA A 24 8.56 5.20 -9.07
CA ALA A 24 7.87 6.48 -8.94
C ALA A 24 6.36 6.30 -8.70
N VAL A 25 5.74 5.32 -9.35
CA VAL A 25 4.32 4.96 -9.11
C VAL A 25 4.09 4.49 -7.67
N ALA A 26 4.98 3.65 -7.12
CA ALA A 26 4.91 3.17 -5.74
C ALA A 26 4.94 4.30 -4.70
N GLN A 27 5.74 5.34 -4.95
CA GLN A 27 5.86 6.50 -4.06
C GLN A 27 4.80 7.59 -4.33
N SER A 28 4.07 7.50 -5.44
CA SER A 28 3.07 8.49 -5.82
C SER A 28 1.78 8.39 -4.96
N PRO A 29 0.94 9.45 -4.95
CA PRO A 29 -0.39 9.38 -4.35
C PRO A 29 -1.27 8.26 -4.91
N ILE A 30 -1.00 7.75 -6.11
CA ILE A 30 -1.76 6.67 -6.75
C ILE A 30 -1.76 5.42 -5.88
N LEU A 31 -0.58 4.95 -5.46
CA LEU A 31 -0.46 3.74 -4.64
C LEU A 31 -0.49 4.05 -3.14
N ARG A 32 0.03 5.19 -2.69
CA ARG A 32 -0.04 5.58 -1.27
C ARG A 32 -1.47 5.72 -0.74
N THR A 33 -2.42 6.14 -1.59
CA THR A 33 -3.84 6.28 -1.17
C THR A 33 -4.66 5.01 -1.39
N THR A 34 -4.28 4.14 -2.33
CA THR A 34 -5.05 2.93 -2.65
C THR A 34 -4.59 1.69 -1.88
N ILE A 35 -3.30 1.56 -1.59
CA ILE A 35 -2.73 0.45 -0.81
C ILE A 35 -2.49 0.92 0.63
N THR A 36 -3.58 1.05 1.38
CA THR A 36 -3.53 1.48 2.78
C THR A 36 -3.07 0.36 3.71
N LEU A 37 -2.50 0.73 4.86
CA LEU A 37 -2.12 -0.23 5.90
C LEU A 37 -3.29 -1.11 6.35
N SER A 38 -4.51 -0.56 6.42
CA SER A 38 -5.71 -1.31 6.78
C SER A 38 -6.03 -2.43 5.78
N ARG A 39 -5.83 -2.18 4.47
CA ARG A 39 -6.03 -3.19 3.42
C ARG A 39 -4.95 -4.25 3.43
N LEU A 40 -3.70 -3.86 3.66
CA LEU A 40 -2.59 -4.79 3.81
C LEU A 40 -2.83 -5.72 5.01
N ARG A 41 -3.25 -5.19 6.16
CA ARG A 41 -3.60 -6.00 7.32
C ARG A 41 -4.75 -6.97 7.05
N LYS A 42 -5.80 -6.54 6.33
CA LYS A 42 -6.91 -7.42 5.89
C LYS A 42 -6.45 -8.54 4.95
N ARG A 43 -5.34 -8.34 4.23
CA ARG A 43 -4.71 -9.36 3.36
C ARG A 43 -3.74 -10.28 4.12
N GLY A 44 -3.53 -10.07 5.43
CA GLY A 44 -2.63 -10.87 6.26
C GLY A 44 -1.21 -10.32 6.37
N TYR A 45 -0.92 -9.12 5.85
CA TYR A 45 0.39 -8.51 6.05
C TYR A 45 0.52 -7.98 7.47
N GLU A 46 1.60 -8.40 8.14
CA GLU A 46 2.01 -7.89 9.44
C GLU A 46 3.02 -6.73 9.26
N SER A 47 2.93 -5.71 10.11
CA SER A 47 3.91 -4.63 10.11
C SER A 47 5.26 -5.13 10.62
N MET A 48 6.37 -4.74 10.00
CA MET A 48 7.70 -5.14 10.46
C MET A 48 7.94 -4.72 11.92
N LEU A 49 7.42 -3.56 12.35
CA LEU A 49 7.53 -3.11 13.73
C LEU A 49 6.81 -4.05 14.72
N SER A 50 5.59 -4.50 14.40
CA SER A 50 4.88 -5.43 15.28
C SER A 50 5.56 -6.79 15.32
N TYR A 51 6.06 -7.27 14.18
CA TYR A 51 6.86 -8.48 14.11
C TYR A 51 8.13 -8.38 14.98
N HIS A 52 8.87 -7.28 14.82
CA HIS A 52 10.10 -7.03 15.57
C HIS A 52 9.85 -6.96 17.09
N ARG A 53 8.77 -6.31 17.53
CA ARG A 53 8.40 -6.26 18.96
C ARG A 53 8.07 -7.63 19.54
N LYS A 54 7.51 -8.55 18.75
CA LYS A 54 7.28 -9.94 19.19
C LYS A 54 8.58 -10.74 19.33
N SER A 55 9.58 -10.43 18.50
CA SER A 55 10.85 -11.17 18.48
C SER A 55 11.87 -10.68 19.52
N ILE A 56 11.73 -9.44 20.03
CA ILE A 56 12.59 -8.95 21.10
C ILE A 56 12.14 -9.61 22.41
N PRO A 57 13.02 -10.34 23.12
CA PRO A 57 12.72 -10.78 24.48
C PRO A 57 12.61 -9.54 25.39
N GLU A 58 11.55 -9.46 26.20
CA GLU A 58 11.48 -8.45 27.26
C GLU A 58 12.67 -8.65 28.19
N ILE A 59 13.61 -7.71 28.16
CA ILE A 59 14.71 -7.65 29.12
C ILE A 59 14.06 -7.18 30.43
N GLN A 60 13.84 -8.12 31.34
CA GLN A 60 13.43 -7.84 32.72
C GLN A 60 14.59 -7.28 33.53
#